data_AF-A0A9K3E569-F1
#
_entry.id   AF-A0A9K3E569-F1
#
_cell.length_a   1.000
_cell.length_b   1.000
_cell.length_c   1.000
_cell.angle_alpha   90.00
_cell.angle_beta   90.00
_cell.angle_gamma   90.00
#
_symmetry.space_group_name_H-M   'P 1'
#
loop_
_entity.id
_entity.type
_entity.pdbx_description
1 polymer ?
#
loop_
_entity_poly.entity_id
_entity_poly.type
_entity_poly.pdbx_seq_one_letter_code
_entity_poly.pdbx_strand_id
1 'polypeptide(L)'
;MAKSLLGFLFLTCLYYQSVMGRFVVEKNNLIVSSPDSIKGNHDSAIGNIGIPQYGGSMAGTVSYPKENRKGCRKFDVFGISFKAKLVTLPTFVLVDRGGMVI
;
A
#
# COMPACT_ATOMS: atom_id res chain seq x y z
N MET A 1 22.13 38.26 -9.43
CA MET A 1 20.81 37.70 -9.06
C MET A 1 20.44 36.44 -9.85
N ALA A 2 20.40 36.45 -11.18
CA ALA A 2 19.93 35.30 -11.98
C ALA A 2 20.67 33.97 -11.73
N LYS A 3 22.01 33.99 -11.53
CA LYS A 3 22.81 32.79 -11.26
C LYS A 3 22.48 32.12 -9.92
N SER A 4 22.12 32.91 -8.91
CA SER A 4 21.73 32.43 -7.58
C SER A 4 20.30 31.86 -7.58
N LEU A 5 19.40 32.49 -8.35
CA LEU A 5 18.03 31.99 -8.55
C LEU A 5 18.03 30.64 -9.31
N LEU A 6 18.89 30.48 -10.31
CA LEU A 6 19.02 29.24 -11.08
C LEU A 6 19.61 28.10 -10.23
N GLY A 7 20.60 28.40 -9.37
CA GLY A 7 21.13 27.44 -8.42
C GLY A 7 20.09 26.99 -7.39
N PHE A 8 19.25 27.92 -6.92
CA PHE A 8 18.14 27.61 -6.00
C PHE A 8 17.08 26.73 -6.67
N LEU A 9 16.72 27.03 -7.92
CA LEU A 9 15.77 26.24 -8.71
C LEU A 9 16.26 24.80 -8.93
N PHE A 10 17.55 24.62 -9.23
CA PHE A 10 18.16 23.29 -9.36
C PHE A 10 18.13 22.51 -8.04
N LEU A 11 18.42 23.16 -6.92
CA LEU A 11 18.35 22.54 -5.59
C LEU A 11 16.92 22.09 -5.23
N THR A 12 15.91 22.91 -5.54
CA THR A 12 14.50 22.57 -5.31
C THR A 12 14.01 21.41 -6.18
N CYS A 13 14.52 21.29 -7.41
CA CYS A 13 14.15 20.21 -8.33
C CYS A 13 14.78 18.87 -7.90
N LEU A 14 16.02 18.88 -7.40
CA LEU A 14 16.68 17.70 -6.84
C LEU A 14 16.04 17.21 -5.53
N TYR A 15 15.44 18.13 -4.76
CA TYR A 15 14.73 17.81 -3.52
C TYR A 15 13.35 17.18 -3.78
N TYR A 16 12.76 17.45 -4.95
CA TYR A 16 11.58 16.73 -5.46
C TYR A 16 11.99 15.35 -5.97
N GLN A 17 12.44 14.49 -5.06
CA GLN A 17 12.47 13.05 -5.31
C GLN A 17 11.01 12.58 -5.39
N SER A 18 10.44 12.57 -6.60
CA SER A 18 9.22 11.83 -6.85
C SER A 18 9.54 10.35 -6.63
N VAL A 19 9.11 9.81 -5.50
CA VAL A 19 9.13 8.36 -5.29
C VAL A 19 8.14 7.78 -6.30
N MET A 20 8.65 7.36 -7.46
CA MET A 20 7.87 6.71 -8.52
C MET A 20 7.54 5.28 -8.09
N GLY A 21 6.69 5.15 -7.07
CA GLY A 21 6.02 3.88 -6.78
C GLY A 21 5.16 3.51 -7.98
N ARG A 22 5.31 2.27 -8.45
CA ARG A 22 4.47 1.71 -9.52
C ARG A 22 3.90 0.37 -9.08
N PHE A 23 2.74 0.06 -9.63
CA PHE A 23 2.11 -1.24 -9.47
C PHE A 23 2.45 -2.10 -10.68
N VAL A 24 3.10 -3.24 -10.46
CA VAL A 24 3.42 -4.22 -11.50
C VAL A 24 2.38 -5.31 -11.46
N VAL A 25 1.77 -5.62 -12.60
CA VAL A 25 0.75 -6.67 -12.71
C VAL A 25 1.44 -8.03 -12.71
N GLU A 26 1.11 -8.85 -11.73
CA GLU A 26 1.62 -10.20 -11.51
C GLU A 26 0.47 -11.20 -11.57
N LYS A 27 0.63 -12.26 -12.36
CA LYS A 27 -0.40 -13.31 -12.50
C LYS A 27 -0.27 -14.36 -11.41
N ASN A 28 -1.40 -14.83 -10.88
CA ASN A 28 -1.47 -15.86 -9.83
C ASN A 28 -0.67 -15.57 -8.54
N ASN A 29 -0.37 -14.30 -8.23
CA ASN A 29 0.48 -13.92 -7.09
C ASN A 29 -0.31 -13.55 -5.82
N LEU A 30 -1.64 -13.53 -5.90
CA LEU A 30 -2.51 -13.38 -4.73
C LEU A 30 -3.29 -14.68 -4.49
N ILE A 31 -3.08 -15.32 -3.34
CA ILE A 31 -3.71 -16.59 -3.00
C ILE A 31 -4.75 -16.36 -1.91
N VAL A 32 -6.01 -16.71 -2.20
CA VAL A 32 -7.07 -16.78 -1.19
C VAL A 32 -7.16 -18.22 -0.71
N SER A 33 -6.85 -18.44 0.57
CA SER A 33 -6.84 -19.78 1.17
C SER A 33 -8.20 -20.21 1.74
N SER A 34 -9.05 -19.25 2.12
CA SER A 34 -10.35 -19.45 2.75
C SER A 34 -11.23 -18.19 2.62
N PRO A 35 -12.58 -18.31 2.58
CA PRO A 35 -13.37 -19.55 2.53
C PRO A 35 -13.32 -20.23 1.15
N ASP A 36 -13.75 -21.49 1.08
CA ASP A 36 -13.70 -22.29 -0.16
C ASP A 36 -14.48 -21.66 -1.32
N SER A 37 -15.50 -20.85 -1.05
CA SER A 37 -16.30 -20.18 -2.08
C SER A 37 -15.51 -19.19 -2.94
N ILE A 38 -14.39 -18.66 -2.44
CA ILE A 38 -13.54 -17.69 -3.15
C ILE A 38 -12.07 -18.13 -3.19
N LYS A 39 -11.79 -19.36 -2.76
CA LYS A 39 -10.44 -19.93 -2.70
C LYS A 39 -9.85 -20.06 -4.10
N GLY A 40 -8.58 -19.73 -4.24
CA GLY A 40 -7.87 -19.82 -5.50
C GLY A 40 -6.74 -18.82 -5.64
N ASN A 41 -6.11 -18.86 -6.80
CA ASN A 41 -5.07 -17.91 -7.19
C ASN A 41 -5.70 -16.81 -8.04
N HIS A 42 -5.31 -15.57 -7.78
CA HIS A 42 -5.84 -14.38 -8.41
C HIS A 42 -4.69 -13.52 -8.93
N ASP A 43 -4.95 -12.82 -10.03
CA ASP A 43 -4.03 -11.80 -10.54
C ASP A 43 -4.06 -10.57 -9.62
N SER A 44 -2.92 -9.92 -9.46
CA SER A 44 -2.82 -8.73 -8.62
C SER A 44 -1.81 -7.75 -9.17
N ALA A 45 -1.93 -6.47 -8.79
CA ALA A 45 -0.93 -5.47 -9.08
C ALA A 45 -0.20 -5.13 -7.78
N ILE A 46 1.10 -5.39 -7.73
CA ILE A 46 1.92 -5.23 -6.51
C ILE A 46 2.76 -3.98 -6.63
N GLY A 47 2.68 -3.13 -5.60
CA GLY A 47 3.54 -1.96 -5.49
C GLY A 47 4.99 -2.39 -5.29
N ASN A 48 5.92 -1.81 -6.04
CA ASN A 48 7.37 -2.01 -5.83
C ASN A 48 7.91 -1.21 -4.62
N ILE A 49 7.06 -0.98 -3.62
CA ILE A 49 7.29 -0.16 -2.44
C ILE A 49 6.84 -0.95 -1.21
N GLY A 50 7.51 -0.75 -0.07
CA GLY A 50 7.14 -1.42 1.19
C GLY A 50 7.40 -2.94 1.20
N ILE A 51 8.08 -3.48 0.19
CA ILE A 51 8.49 -4.90 0.11
C ILE A 51 10.02 -5.02 0.16
N PRO A 52 10.57 -6.11 0.70
CA PRO A 52 12.01 -6.36 0.65
C PRO A 52 12.50 -6.56 -0.80
N GLN A 53 13.80 -6.37 -1.04
CA GLN A 53 14.43 -6.56 -2.37
C GLN A 53 14.66 -8.04 -2.75
N TYR A 54 14.18 -8.97 -1.92
CA TYR A 54 14.24 -10.40 -2.13
C TYR A 54 12.83 -10.99 -2.15
N GLY A 55 12.67 -12.14 -2.80
CA GLY A 55 11.39 -12.84 -2.87
C GLY A 55 10.92 -13.37 -1.51
N GLY A 56 9.61 -13.37 -1.28
CA GLY A 56 9.00 -13.88 -0.07
C GLY A 56 7.48 -13.94 -0.17
N SER A 57 6.84 -14.52 0.83
CA SER A 57 5.38 -14.58 0.95
C SER A 57 4.93 -14.11 2.32
N MET A 58 3.73 -13.53 2.36
CA MET A 58 3.08 -13.12 3.60
C MET A 58 1.66 -13.70 3.63
N ALA A 59 1.33 -14.42 4.70
CA ALA A 59 -0.03 -14.89 4.95
C ALA A 59 -0.69 -14.00 6.01
N GLY A 60 -1.97 -13.71 5.83
CA GLY A 60 -2.71 -12.78 6.67
C GLY A 60 -4.20 -13.01 6.60
N THR A 61 -4.94 -12.27 7.42
CA THR A 61 -6.40 -12.21 7.39
C THR A 61 -6.86 -10.89 6.80
N VAL A 62 -7.97 -10.89 6.07
CA VAL A 62 -8.50 -9.66 5.44
C VAL A 62 -9.51 -9.00 6.36
N SER A 63 -9.41 -7.68 6.53
CA SER A 63 -10.39 -6.86 7.25
C SER A 63 -10.85 -5.70 6.37
N TYR A 64 -12.16 -5.54 6.23
CA TYR A 64 -12.77 -4.40 5.54
C TYR A 64 -13.33 -3.42 6.59
N PRO A 65 -12.82 -2.18 6.67
CA PRO A 65 -13.20 -1.27 7.73
C PRO A 65 -14.62 -0.72 7.52
N LYS A 66 -15.34 -0.51 8.62
CA LYS A 66 -16.71 0.05 8.57
C LYS A 66 -16.69 1.50 8.11
N GLU A 67 -15.71 2.26 8.57
CA GLU A 67 -15.48 3.68 8.28
C GLU A 67 -14.16 3.87 7.53
N ASN A 68 -14.00 5.00 6.83
CA ASN A 68 -12.80 5.30 6.06
C ASN A 68 -12.41 4.19 5.05
N ARG A 69 -13.40 3.60 4.37
CA ARG A 69 -13.23 2.50 3.41
C ARG A 69 -12.28 2.82 2.26
N LYS A 70 -12.13 4.10 1.89
CA LYS A 70 -11.18 4.56 0.86
C LYS A 70 -9.75 4.81 1.39
N GLY A 71 -9.54 4.73 2.71
CA GLY A 71 -8.24 4.94 3.34
C GLY A 71 -7.67 6.36 3.22
N CYS A 72 -8.44 7.37 2.80
CA CYS A 72 -7.91 8.72 2.54
C CYS A 72 -7.63 9.54 3.81
N ARG A 73 -7.98 9.03 4.98
CA ARG A 73 -7.71 9.65 6.30
C ARG A 73 -7.00 8.64 7.19
N LYS A 74 -6.39 9.12 8.27
CA LYS A 74 -5.83 8.24 9.29
C LYS A 74 -6.96 7.49 10.02
N PHE A 75 -6.75 6.20 10.28
CA PHE A 75 -7.74 5.32 10.89
C PHE A 75 -7.92 5.54 12.40
N ASP A 76 -6.92 6.12 13.08
CA ASP A 76 -6.96 6.48 14.50
C ASP A 76 -8.03 7.52 14.84
N VAL A 77 -8.32 8.45 13.92
CA VAL A 77 -9.42 9.44 14.04
C VAL A 77 -10.78 8.77 14.20
N PHE A 78 -10.93 7.54 13.70
CA PHE A 78 -12.14 6.73 13.80
C PHE A 78 -12.06 5.69 14.93
N GLY A 79 -11.00 5.73 15.75
CA GLY A 79 -10.77 4.72 16.79
C GLY A 79 -10.43 3.32 16.27
N ILE A 80 -10.01 3.21 14.99
CA ILE A 80 -9.72 1.93 14.34
C ILE A 80 -8.21 1.62 14.43
N SER A 81 -7.86 0.39 14.82
CA SER A 81 -6.49 -0.12 14.84
C SER A 81 -6.42 -1.50 14.18
N PHE A 82 -5.47 -1.68 13.27
CA PHE A 82 -5.18 -2.96 12.60
C PHE A 82 -3.93 -3.65 13.15
N LYS A 83 -3.42 -3.20 14.31
CA LYS A 83 -2.29 -3.88 14.95
C LYS A 83 -2.72 -5.28 15.36
N ALA A 84 -2.11 -6.28 14.73
CA ALA A 84 -2.29 -7.67 15.11
C ALA A 84 -1.85 -7.88 16.57
N LYS A 85 -2.60 -8.69 17.31
CA LYS A 85 -2.16 -9.14 18.64
C LYS A 85 -1.01 -10.14 18.45
N LEU A 86 -0.15 -10.25 19.45
CA LEU A 86 0.86 -11.30 19.48
C LEU A 86 0.19 -12.67 19.23
N VAL A 87 0.82 -13.52 18.41
CA VAL A 87 0.31 -14.86 18.01
C VAL A 87 -0.82 -14.85 16.96
N THR A 88 -1.32 -13.69 16.52
CA THR A 88 -2.31 -13.62 15.44
C THR A 88 -1.68 -13.36 14.07
N LEU A 89 -2.33 -13.81 13.00
CA LEU A 89 -1.92 -13.50 11.64
C LEU A 89 -1.97 -11.99 11.39
N PRO A 90 -1.03 -11.43 10.59
CA PRO A 90 -1.11 -10.04 10.12
C PRO A 90 -2.48 -9.73 9.48
N THR A 91 -2.90 -8.47 9.60
CA THR A 91 -4.15 -8.00 9.00
C THR A 91 -3.85 -7.29 7.68
N PHE A 92 -4.43 -7.81 6.59
CA PHE A 92 -4.54 -7.12 5.31
C PHE A 92 -5.80 -6.26 5.31
N VAL A 93 -5.64 -4.95 5.13
CA VAL A 93 -6.77 -4.02 5.10
C VAL A 93 -7.26 -3.90 3.67
N LEU A 94 -8.50 -4.31 3.42
CA LEU A 94 -9.16 -4.12 2.13
C LEU A 94 -9.69 -2.69 2.07
N VAL A 95 -9.34 -1.95 1.02
CA VAL A 95 -9.78 -0.56 0.80
C VAL A 95 -10.35 -0.38 -0.60
N ASP A 96 -11.32 0.52 -0.69
CA ASP A 96 -11.95 0.90 -1.95
C ASP A 96 -11.10 1.94 -2.68
N ARG A 97 -11.07 1.84 -4.01
CA ARG A 97 -10.40 2.84 -4.85
C ARG A 97 -11.10 4.21 -4.76
N GLY A 98 -10.29 5.28 -4.74
CA GLY A 98 -10.71 6.65 -4.99
C GLY A 98 -10.48 7.60 -3.82
N GLY A 99 -10.76 8.90 -4.04
CA GLY A 99 -10.60 9.96 -3.02
C GLY A 99 -9.21 10.61 -3.01
N MET A 100 -8.14 9.82 -3.08
CA MET A 100 -6.75 10.31 -3.19
C MET A 100 -5.89 9.33 -3.98
N VAL A 101 -4.72 9.80 -4.45
CA VAL A 101 -3.66 8.96 -5.02
C VAL A 101 -2.77 8.46 -3.88
N ILE A 102 -2.28 7.22 -4.00
CA ILE A 102 -1.28 6.63 -3.08
C ILE A 102 0.09 7.25 -3.33
#